data_AF-H1S420-F1
#
_entry.id   AF-H1S420-F1
#
_cell.length_a   1.000
_cell.length_b   1.000
_cell.length_c   1.000
_cell.angle_alpha   90.00
_cell.angle_beta   90.00
_cell.angle_gamma   90.00
#
_symmetry.space_group_name_H-M   'P 1'
#
loop_
_entity.id
_entity.type
_entity.pdbx_description
1 polymer ?
#
loop_
_entity_poly.entity_id
_entity_poly.type
_entity_poly.pdbx_seq_one_letter_code
_entity_poly.pdbx_strand_id
1 'polypeptide(L)'
;MYSDRVLQRVKANIVVPEDIADNPSALVSVRLAADGSRLSARLSMSSGGAGWDNAALRVLARSDPFPRDENGKGPDSFIITFRPND
;
A
#
# COMPACT_ATOMS: atom_id res chain seq x y z
N MET A 1 14.22 -2.01 -7.36
CA MET A 1 14.59 -1.25 -6.15
C MET A 1 13.60 -1.59 -5.02
N TYR A 2 13.83 -1.18 -3.77
CA TYR A 2 12.93 -1.45 -2.62
C TYR A 2 11.43 -1.27 -2.95
N SER A 3 11.12 -0.16 -3.62
CA SER A 3 9.76 0.21 -4.03
C SER A 3 9.08 -0.85 -4.89
N ASP A 4 9.81 -1.52 -5.80
CA ASP A 4 9.26 -2.57 -6.66
C ASP A 4 8.87 -3.82 -5.89
N ARG A 5 9.72 -4.26 -4.93
CA ARG A 5 9.42 -5.45 -4.11
C ARG A 5 8.21 -5.20 -3.22
N VAL A 6 8.11 -4.01 -2.65
CA VAL A 6 6.96 -3.60 -1.86
C VAL A 6 5.70 -3.48 -2.73
N LEU A 7 5.80 -2.84 -3.89
CA LEU A 7 4.70 -2.75 -4.85
C LEU A 7 4.21 -4.13 -5.29
N GLN A 8 5.09 -5.05 -5.62
CA GLN A 8 4.72 -6.42 -5.99
C GLN A 8 4.01 -7.15 -4.86
N ARG A 9 4.52 -7.05 -3.62
CA ARG A 9 3.88 -7.67 -2.45
C ARG A 9 2.49 -7.10 -2.19
N VAL A 10 2.34 -5.79 -2.33
CA VAL A 10 1.07 -5.09 -2.15
C VAL A 10 0.10 -5.44 -3.26
N LYS A 11 0.52 -5.34 -4.53
CA LYS A 11 -0.28 -5.69 -5.72
C LYS A 11 -0.80 -7.13 -5.66
N ALA A 12 0.02 -8.08 -5.23
CA ALA A 12 -0.39 -9.48 -5.08
C ALA A 12 -1.53 -9.69 -4.07
N ASN A 13 -1.76 -8.73 -3.17
CA ASN A 13 -2.82 -8.78 -2.18
C ASN A 13 -4.01 -7.87 -2.52
N ILE A 14 -3.95 -7.06 -3.59
CA ILE A 14 -5.03 -6.14 -3.97
C ILE A 14 -6.28 -6.91 -4.33
N VAL A 15 -7.38 -6.54 -3.68
CA VAL A 15 -8.72 -6.99 -4.03
C VAL A 15 -9.42 -5.80 -4.66
N VAL A 16 -9.78 -5.92 -5.94
CA VAL A 16 -10.53 -4.91 -6.68
C VAL A 16 -12.02 -5.10 -6.41
N PRO A 17 -12.68 -4.22 -5.63
CA PRO A 17 -14.14 -4.23 -5.50
C PRO A 17 -14.80 -3.99 -6.86
N GLU A 18 -16.01 -4.54 -7.04
CA GLU A 18 -16.75 -4.51 -8.31
C GLU A 18 -17.31 -3.12 -8.66
N ASP A 19 -17.39 -2.21 -7.67
CA ASP A 19 -18.02 -0.90 -7.76
C ASP A 19 -16.98 0.23 -7.61
N ILE A 20 -16.07 0.30 -8.57
CA ILE A 20 -15.05 1.35 -8.64
C ILE A 20 -15.39 2.26 -9.82
N ALA A 21 -15.61 3.55 -9.53
CA ALA A 21 -15.78 4.60 -10.56
C ALA A 21 -14.54 4.73 -11.46
N ASP A 22 -14.59 5.59 -12.48
CA ASP A 22 -13.51 5.82 -13.46
C ASP A 22 -12.13 6.12 -12.79
N ASN A 23 -11.34 5.06 -12.55
CA ASN A 23 -9.94 5.03 -12.07
C ASN A 23 -9.55 5.92 -10.86
N PRO A 24 -10.19 5.78 -9.69
CA PRO A 24 -9.87 6.54 -8.51
C PRO A 24 -8.52 6.10 -7.91
N SER A 25 -7.53 6.98 -7.95
CA SER A 25 -6.21 6.75 -7.37
C SER A 25 -6.23 7.04 -5.86
N ALA A 26 -6.04 6.02 -5.01
CA ALA A 26 -5.81 6.23 -3.58
C ALA A 26 -4.32 6.38 -3.31
N LEU A 27 -3.90 7.41 -2.57
CA LEU A 27 -2.55 7.46 -2.02
C LEU A 27 -2.58 7.08 -0.55
N VAL A 28 -1.75 6.11 -0.18
CA VAL A 28 -1.64 5.64 1.21
C VAL A 28 -0.20 5.81 1.69
N SER A 29 -0.04 6.55 2.77
CA SER A 29 1.24 6.70 3.46
C SER A 29 1.39 5.58 4.47
N VAL A 30 2.51 4.86 4.37
CA VAL A 30 2.87 3.76 5.25
C VAL A 30 4.15 4.11 5.98
N ARG A 31 4.14 3.92 7.30
CA ARG A 31 5.30 4.08 8.17
C ARG A 31 5.75 2.72 8.62
N LEU A 32 7.05 2.45 8.50
CA LEU A 32 7.66 1.20 8.91
C LEU A 32 8.63 1.43 10.06
N ALA A 33 8.82 0.39 10.87
CA ALA A 33 9.92 0.32 11.81
C ALA A 33 11.18 -0.18 11.10
N ALA A 34 12.33 -0.03 11.76
CA ALA A 34 13.63 -0.47 11.23
C ALA A 34 13.68 -1.99 10.95
N ASP A 35 12.80 -2.77 11.59
CA ASP A 35 12.59 -4.21 11.38
C ASP A 35 11.61 -4.52 10.22
N GLY A 36 11.12 -3.53 9.49
CA GLY A 36 10.15 -3.72 8.39
C GLY A 36 8.70 -3.96 8.84
N SER A 37 8.41 -3.93 10.14
CA SER A 37 7.05 -4.01 10.68
C SER A 37 6.28 -2.71 10.40
N ARG A 38 5.00 -2.81 10.05
CA ARG A 38 4.16 -1.64 9.81
C ARG A 38 3.80 -0.94 11.11
N LEU A 39 4.30 0.29 11.27
CA LEU A 39 3.92 1.17 12.39
C LEU A 39 2.56 1.82 12.17
N SER A 40 2.30 2.33 10.96
CA SER A 40 1.02 2.96 10.64
C SER A 40 0.76 2.96 9.14
N ALA A 41 -0.51 2.90 8.74
CA ALA A 41 -0.95 3.16 7.38
C ALA A 41 -2.15 4.12 7.41
N ARG A 42 -2.11 5.18 6.58
CA ARG A 42 -3.19 6.17 6.49
C ARG A 42 -3.35 6.65 5.06
N LEU A 43 -4.60 6.87 4.65
CA LEU A 43 -4.89 7.52 3.37
C LEU A 43 -4.35 8.95 3.39
N SER A 44 -3.39 9.21 2.51
CA SER A 44 -2.92 10.56 2.21
C SER A 44 -3.85 11.25 1.22
N MET A 45 -4.48 10.48 0.33
CA MET A 45 -5.48 10.97 -0.60
C MET A 45 -6.55 9.90 -0.81
N SER A 46 -7.80 10.27 -0.52
CA SER A 46 -8.95 9.41 -0.81
C SER A 46 -9.11 9.27 -2.31
N SER A 47 -9.42 8.06 -2.73
CA SER A 47 -9.76 7.77 -4.12
C SER A 47 -11.15 8.34 -4.51
N GLY A 48 -11.98 8.68 -3.53
CA GLY A 48 -13.38 9.06 -3.74
C GLY A 48 -14.36 7.87 -3.65
N GLY A 49 -13.85 6.65 -3.53
CA GLY A 49 -14.63 5.44 -3.27
C GLY A 49 -14.25 4.82 -1.93
N ALA A 50 -15.17 4.84 -0.94
CA ALA A 50 -14.92 4.26 0.37
C ALA A 50 -14.59 2.75 0.31
N GLY A 51 -15.13 2.03 -0.67
CA GLY A 51 -14.79 0.61 -0.91
C GLY A 51 -13.32 0.41 -1.29
N TRP A 52 -12.81 1.23 -2.21
CA TRP A 52 -11.42 1.18 -2.68
C TRP A 52 -10.43 1.64 -1.60
N ASP A 53 -10.77 2.70 -0.88
CA ASP A 53 -9.98 3.20 0.25
C ASP A 53 -9.83 2.13 1.35
N ASN A 54 -10.93 1.45 1.71
CA ASN A 54 -10.89 0.35 2.68
C ASN A 54 -10.13 -0.87 2.14
N ALA A 55 -10.26 -1.18 0.85
CA ALA A 55 -9.49 -2.26 0.22
C ALA A 55 -7.99 -1.96 0.33
N ALA A 56 -7.55 -0.75 -0.03
CA ALA A 56 -6.14 -0.34 0.06
C ALA A 56 -5.58 -0.51 1.49
N LEU A 57 -6.32 -0.08 2.52
CA LEU A 57 -5.89 -0.27 3.91
C LEU A 57 -5.81 -1.74 4.33
N ARG A 58 -6.75 -2.59 3.88
CA ARG A 58 -6.73 -4.04 4.13
C ARG A 58 -5.54 -4.72 3.46
N VAL A 59 -5.22 -4.33 2.24
CA VAL A 59 -4.06 -4.85 1.49
C VAL A 59 -2.77 -4.59 2.26
N LEU A 60 -2.60 -3.37 2.79
CA LEU A 60 -1.44 -3.02 3.59
C LEU A 60 -1.37 -3.81 4.90
N ALA A 61 -2.51 -4.15 5.49
CA ALA A 61 -2.55 -5.03 6.66
C ALA A 61 -2.12 -6.46 6.33
N ARG A 62 -2.51 -6.98 5.15
CA ARG A 62 -2.10 -8.31 4.68
C ARG A 62 -0.65 -8.39 4.20
N SER A 63 -0.09 -7.24 3.82
CA SER A 63 1.29 -7.12 3.35
C SER A 63 2.30 -6.96 4.48
N ASP A 64 1.84 -6.91 5.74
CA ASP A 64 2.68 -6.89 6.91
C ASP A 64 3.24 -8.31 7.24
N PRO A 65 4.53 -8.44 7.59
CA PRO A 65 5.57 -7.41 7.53
C PRO A 65 6.03 -7.13 6.09
N PHE A 66 6.45 -5.89 5.82
CA PHE A 66 6.90 -5.48 4.49
C PHE A 66 8.30 -6.02 4.20
N PRO A 67 8.62 -6.34 2.92
CA PRO A 67 9.97 -6.77 2.55
C PRO A 67 10.98 -5.68 2.91
N ARG A 68 12.13 -6.08 3.44
CA ARG A 68 13.26 -5.19 3.75
C ARG A 68 14.11 -5.00 2.50
N ASP A 69 14.79 -3.85 2.41
CA ASP A 69 15.78 -3.63 1.35
C ASP A 69 17.00 -4.55 1.52
N GLU A 70 17.83 -4.66 0.49
CA GLU A 70 19.04 -5.49 0.46
C GLU A 70 20.08 -5.08 1.52
N ASN A 71 20.00 -3.84 2.01
CA ASN A 71 20.79 -3.35 3.14
C ASN A 71 20.19 -3.69 4.52
N GLY A 72 19.10 -4.45 4.57
CA GLY A 72 18.38 -4.77 5.81
C GLY A 72 17.60 -3.60 6.41
N LYS A 73 17.60 -2.42 5.78
CA LYS A 73 16.86 -1.22 6.19
C LYS A 73 15.74 -0.91 5.22
N GLY A 74 14.50 -0.88 5.71
CA GLY A 74 13.41 -0.21 5.00
C GLY A 74 13.50 1.32 5.18
N PRO A 75 12.85 2.11 4.32
CA PRO A 75 12.63 3.53 4.56
C PRO A 75 11.69 3.71 5.77
N ASP A 76 11.89 4.79 6.54
CA ASP A 76 11.04 5.13 7.69
C ASP A 76 9.55 5.27 7.30
N SER A 77 9.31 5.73 6.07
CA SER A 77 7.98 5.79 5.47
C SER A 77 8.05 5.83 3.96
N PHE A 78 6.99 5.38 3.29
CA PHE A 78 6.82 5.46 1.85
C PHE A 78 5.35 5.66 1.51
N ILE A 79 5.09 6.14 0.29
CA ILE A 79 3.74 6.36 -0.23
C ILE A 79 3.48 5.32 -1.32
N ILE A 80 2.35 4.64 -1.23
CA ILE A 80 1.86 3.74 -2.28
C ILE A 80 0.66 4.39 -2.95
N THR A 81 0.72 4.44 -4.28
CA THR A 81 -0.43 4.81 -5.10
C THR A 81 -1.15 3.53 -5.51
N PHE A 82 -2.40 3.38 -5.07
CA PHE A 82 -3.29 2.31 -5.47
C PHE A 82 -4.12 2.77 -6.66
N ARG A 83 -3.96 2.07 -7.79
CA ARG A 83 -4.73 2.29 -9.01
C ARG A 83 -5.35 0.96 -9.45
N PRO A 84 -6.64 0.91 -9.77
CA PRO A 84 -7.30 -0.30 -10.23
C PRO A 84 -6.74 -0.83 -11.57
N ASN A 85 -6.11 0.03 -12.39
CA ASN A 85 -5.57 -0.31 -13.70
C ASN A 85 -4.04 -0.57 -13.72
N ASP A 86 -3.36 -0.67 -12.56
CA ASP A 86 -1.88 -0.73 -12.47
C ASP A 86 -1.32 -2.07 -11.95
#